data_AF-A0A940VZ69-F1
#
_entry.id   AF-A0A940VZ69-F1
#
_cell.length_a   1.000
_cell.length_b   1.000
_cell.length_c   1.000
_cell.angle_alpha   90.00
_cell.angle_beta   90.00
_cell.angle_gamma   90.00
#
_symmetry.space_group_name_H-M   'P 1'
#
loop_
_entity.id
_entity.type
_entity.pdbx_description
1 polymer ?
#
loop_
_entity_poly.entity_id
_entity_poly.type
_entity_poly.pdbx_seq_one_letter_code
_entity_poly.pdbx_strand_id
1 'polypeptide(L)' 'MRYFDRASLVVMLVTLVLFVAALFVGGFTHNLLLEAGVFLVSVKLIIAAYKSGVATEELKRKLEEIHSDVQRLETRKDN' A
#
# COMPACT_ATOMS: atom_id res chain seq x y z
N MET A 1 5.25 11.25 2.85
CA MET A 1 3.80 11.30 2.47
C MET A 1 3.55 11.88 1.06
N ARG A 2 4.06 11.29 -0.05
CA ARG A 2 3.69 11.75 -1.41
C ARG A 2 3.72 10.68 -2.51
N TYR A 3 3.56 9.42 -2.10
CA TYR A 3 3.56 8.25 -2.98
C TYR A 3 2.45 7.25 -2.62
N PHE A 4 1.36 7.73 -2.01
CA PHE A 4 0.06 7.08 -2.24
C PHE A 4 -0.39 7.59 -3.60
N ASP A 5 0.18 6.93 -4.60
CA ASP A 5 0.14 7.31 -6.00
C ASP A 5 -1.32 7.47 -6.41
N ARG A 6 -1.71 8.64 -6.91
CA ARG A 6 -3.08 8.87 -7.39
C ARG A 6 -3.49 7.77 -8.38
N ALA A 7 -2.52 7.16 -9.08
CA ALA A 7 -2.72 5.98 -9.90
C ALA A 7 -3.22 4.76 -9.10
N SER A 8 -2.68 4.46 -7.92
CA SER A 8 -3.17 3.34 -7.08
C SER A 8 -4.61 3.57 -6.61
N LEU A 9 -4.97 4.82 -6.31
CA LEU A 9 -6.33 5.17 -5.90
C LEU A 9 -7.29 5.07 -7.10
N VAL A 10 -6.86 5.51 -8.28
CA VAL A 10 -7.62 5.37 -9.54
C VAL A 10 -7.81 3.90 -9.91
N VAL A 11 -6.76 3.07 -9.84
CA VAL A 11 -6.84 1.64 -10.14
C VAL A 11 -7.81 0.96 -9.19
N MET A 12 -7.73 1.24 -7.89
CA MET A 12 -8.66 0.71 -6.89
C MET A 12 -10.12 1.07 -7.21
N LEU A 13 -10.37 2.33 -7.59
CA LEU A 13 -11.70 2.83 -7.88
C LEU A 13 -12.26 2.21 -9.18
N VAL A 14 -11.43 2.09 -10.22
CA VAL A 14 -11.79 1.41 -11.48
C VAL A 14 -12.07 -0.07 -11.25
N THR A 15 -11.25 -0.77 -10.46
CA THR A 15 -11.49 -2.18 -10.10
C THR A 15 -12.80 -2.34 -9.33
N LEU A 16 -13.12 -1.43 -8.40
CA LEU A 16 -14.38 -1.44 -7.67
C LEU A 16 -15.60 -1.22 -8.59
N VAL A 17 -15.52 -0.28 -9.52
CA VAL A 17 -16.62 0.01 -10.46
C VAL A 17 -16.86 -1.16 -11.42
N LEU A 18 -15.79 -1.74 -11.98
CA LEU A 18 -15.88 -2.94 -12.82
C LEU A 18 -16.44 -4.14 -12.06
N PHE A 19 -16.07 -4.29 -10.78
CA PHE A 19 -16.57 -5.33 -9.90
C PHE A 19 -18.07 -5.21 -9.64
N VAL A 20 -18.54 -4.00 -9.31
CA VAL A 20 -19.97 -3.72 -9.15
C VAL A 20 -20.72 -3.95 -10.46
N ALA A 21 -20.18 -3.50 -11.60
CA ALA A 21 -20.79 -3.74 -12.90
C ALA A 21 -20.91 -5.24 -13.23
N ALA A 22 -19.90 -6.05 -12.92
CA ALA A 22 -19.93 -7.50 -13.13
C ALA A 22 -21.03 -8.19 -12.32
N LEU A 23 -21.22 -7.81 -11.05
CA LEU A 23 -22.28 -8.33 -10.18
C LEU A 23 -23.69 -8.10 -10.76
N PHE A 24 -23.90 -6.95 -11.41
CA PHE A 24 -25.18 -6.63 -12.06
C PHE A 24 -25.37 -7.32 -13.41
N VAL A 25 -24.30 -7.60 -14.15
CA VAL A 25 -24.35 -8.27 -15.47
C VAL A 25 -24.43 -9.79 -15.34
N GLY A 26 -23.77 -10.40 -14.35
CA GLY A 26 -23.67 -11.86 -14.17
C GLY A 26 -24.80 -12.51 -13.34
N GLY A 27 -25.55 -11.72 -12.57
CA GLY A 27 -26.62 -12.20 -11.69
C GLY A 27 -26.10 -12.72 -10.33
N PHE A 28 -26.81 -12.34 -9.26
CA PHE A 28 -26.39 -12.41 -7.84
C PHE A 28 -26.03 -13.80 -7.30
N THR A 29 -26.34 -14.89 -8.01
CA THR A 29 -26.29 -16.27 -7.46
C THR A 29 -25.27 -17.18 -8.14
N HIS A 30 -24.86 -16.92 -9.39
CA HIS A 30 -24.05 -17.89 -10.14
C HIS A 30 -22.53 -17.78 -9.84
N ASN A 31 -22.03 -16.61 -9.43
CA ASN A 31 -20.59 -16.36 -9.23
C ASN A 31 -20.22 -15.56 -7.97
N LEU A 32 -21.14 -15.41 -7.01
CA LEU A 32 -20.95 -14.56 -5.82
C LEU A 32 -19.68 -14.89 -5.01
N LEU A 33 -19.32 -16.17 -4.87
CA LEU A 33 -18.07 -16.57 -4.18
C LEU A 33 -16.82 -16.17 -4.96
N LEU A 34 -16.85 -16.29 -6.29
CA LEU A 34 -15.73 -15.95 -7.15
C LEU A 34 -15.51 -14.43 -7.14
N GLU A 35 -16.61 -13.68 -7.19
CA GLU A 35 -16.62 -12.22 -7.10
C GLU A 35 -16.19 -11.75 -5.70
N ALA A 36 -16.75 -12.28 -4.62
CA ALA A 36 -16.33 -11.95 -3.26
C ALA A 36 -14.84 -12.28 -3.01
N GLY A 37 -14.32 -13.35 -3.63
CA GLY A 37 -12.90 -13.71 -3.59
C GLY A 37 -12.01 -12.66 -4.25
N VAL A 38 -12.38 -12.17 -5.44
CA VAL A 38 -11.63 -11.10 -6.14
C VAL A 38 -11.66 -9.80 -5.32
N PHE A 39 -12.81 -9.42 -4.76
CA PHE A 39 -12.92 -8.26 -3.88
C PHE A 39 -12.04 -8.38 -2.63
N LEU A 40 -12.02 -9.54 -1.98
CA LEU A 40 -11.20 -9.81 -0.80
C LEU A 40 -9.70 -9.74 -1.12
N VAL A 41 -9.28 -10.21 -2.30
CA VAL A 41 -7.90 -10.08 -2.78
C VAL A 41 -7.53 -8.62 -2.98
N SER A 42 -8.40 -7.79 -3.56
CA SER A 42 -8.17 -6.34 -3.70
C SER A 42 -7.97 -5.66 -2.34
N VAL A 43 -8.86 -5.92 -1.37
CA VAL A 43 -8.73 -5.37 0.00
C VAL A 43 -7.43 -5.83 0.66
N LYS A 44 -7.06 -7.11 0.51
CA LYS A 44 -5.81 -7.66 1.06
C LYS A 44 -4.58 -6.99 0.46
N LEU A 45 -4.56 -6.73 -0.85
CA LEU A 45 -3.46 -6.04 -1.51
C LEU A 45 -3.33 -4.58 -1.05
N ILE A 46 -4.45 -3.90 -0.83
CA ILE A 46 -4.45 -2.52 -0.29
C ILE A 46 -3.87 -2.48 1.12
N ILE A 47 -4.31 -3.40 2.00
CA ILE A 47 -3.79 -3.50 3.38
C ILE A 47 -2.30 -3.87 3.38
N ALA A 48 -1.87 -4.79 2.51
CA ALA A 48 -0.47 -5.19 2.39
C ALA A 48 0.41 -4.01 1.92
N ALA A 49 -0.04 -3.25 0.93
CA ALA A 49 0.66 -2.06 0.45
C ALA A 49 0.76 -0.98 1.55
N TYR A 50 -0.33 -0.73 2.29
CA TYR A 50 -0.32 0.20 3.42
C TYR A 50 0.68 -0.22 4.50
N LYS A 51 0.63 -1.49 4.93
CA LYS A 51 1.52 -2.02 5.96
C LYS A 51 2.98 -1.98 5.52
N SER A 52 3.27 -2.29 4.25
CA SER A 52 4.61 -2.14 3.68
C SER A 52 5.08 -0.69 3.70
N GLY A 53 4.21 0.26 3.35
CA GLY A 53 4.55 1.69 3.38
C GLY A 53 4.90 2.21 4.78
N VAL A 54 4.15 1.78 5.80
CA VAL A 54 4.45 2.12 7.20
C VAL A 54 5.81 1.55 7.64
N ALA A 55 6.09 0.28 7.31
CA ALA A 55 7.37 -0.33 7.63
C ALA A 55 8.56 0.35 6.93
N THR A 56 8.39 0.76 5.67
CA THR A 56 9.42 1.50 4.93
C THR A 56 9.69 2.88 5.54
N GLU A 57 8.66 3.60 5.98
CA GLU A 57 8.84 4.90 6.63
C GLU A 57 9.60 4.76 7.96
N GLU A 58 9.28 3.73 8.76
CA GLU A 58 9.99 3.45 10.00
C GLU A 58 11.47 3.09 9.75
N LEU A 59 11.75 2.27 8.73
CA LEU A 59 13.10 1.93 8.31
C LEU A 59 13.87 3.17 7.84
N LYS A 60 13.24 4.04 7.05
CA LYS A 60 13.86 5.26 6.57
C LYS A 60 14.24 6.19 7.73
N ARG A 61 13.34 6.34 8.70
CA ARG A 61 13.61 7.12 9.92
C ARG A 61 14.80 6.55 10.70
N LYS A 62 14.83 5.23 10.92
CA LYS A 62 15.96 4.57 11.60
C LYS A 62 17.28 4.77 10.83
N LEU A 63 17.24 4.76 9.50
CA LEU A 63 18.43 5.00 8.68
C LEU A 63 18.92 6.45 8.78
N GLU A 64 18.02 7.43 8.81
CA GLU A 64 18.35 8.84 9.04
C GLU A 64 18.92 9.07 10.44
N GLU A 65 18.39 8.40 11.47
CA GLU A 65 18.93 8.42 12.83
C GLU A 65 20.37 7.87 12.87
N ILE A 66 20.62 6.69 12.28
CA ILE A 66 21.97 6.10 12.20
C ILE A 66 22.94 7.01 11.44
N HIS A 67 22.52 7.56 10.29
CA HIS A 67 23.38 8.45 9.50
C HIS A 67 23.77 9.71 10.28
N SER A 68 22.81 10.27 11.03
CA SER A 68 23.05 11.44 11.88
C SER A 68 24.01 11.13 13.03
N ASP A 69 23.89 9.95 13.65
CA ASP A 69 24.79 9.52 14.72
C ASP A 69 26.22 9.28 14.21
N VAL A 70 26.36 8.66 13.03
CA VAL A 70 27.68 8.47 12.40
C VAL A 70 28.34 9.82 12.10
N GLN A 71 27.63 10.78 11.50
CA GLN A 71 28.18 12.13 11.25
C GLN A 71 28.61 12.83 12.55
N ARG A 72 27.82 12.71 13.62
CA ARG A 72 28.17 13.28 14.93
C ARG A 72 29.47 12.69 15.50
N LEU A 73 29.69 11.40 15.30
CA LEU A 73 30.91 10.72 15.76
C LEU A 73 32.13 11.12 14.93
N GLU A 74 31.98 11.28 13.62
CA GLU A 74 33.07 11.79 12.76
C GLU A 74 33.47 13.21 13.16
N THR A 75 32.50 14.10 13.37
CA THR A 75 32.77 15.49 13.78
C THR A 75 33.44 15.60 15.15
N ARG A 76 33.23 14.62 16.04
CA ARG A 76 33.90 14.52 17.35
C ARG A 76 35.32 13.96 17.30
N LYS A 77 35.71 13.31 16.21
CA LYS A 77 37.03 12.71 16.04
C LYS A 77 38.04 13.69 15.44
N ASP A 78 37.57 14.67 14.68
CA ASP A 78 38.38 15.74 14.07
C ASP A 78 38.60 16.97 14.97
N ASN A 79 38.10 16.96 16.21
CA ASN A 79 38.25 18.03 17.21
C ASN A 79 38.86 17.48 18.50
#